data_AF-A0A3B9H7D8-F1
#
_entry.id   AF-A0A3B9H7D8-F1
#
_cell.length_a   1.000
_cell.length_b   1.000
_cell.length_c   1.000
_cell.angle_alpha   90.00
_cell.angle_beta   90.00
_cell.angle_gamma   90.00
#
_symmetry.space_group_name_H-M   'P 1'
#
loop_
_entity.id
_entity.type
_entity.pdbx_description
1 polymer ?
#
loop_
_entity_poly.entity_id
_entity_poly.type
_entity_poly.pdbx_seq_one_letter_code
_entity_poly.pdbx_strand_id
1 'polypeptide(L)' 'GLDVHDVGRYGKLEPGQVITVEPGIYIPQGSPCDQKWWNIGVRIEDDIL' A
#
# COMPACT_ATOMS: atom_id res chain seq x y z
N GLY A 1 -10.01 -11.35 1.54
CA GLY A 1 -11.01 -12.12 0.77
C GLY A 1 -10.86 -13.60 1.02
N LEU A 2 -11.29 -14.46 0.07
CA LEU A 2 -10.84 -15.86 0.04
C LEU A 2 -9.40 -15.97 -0.46
N ASP A 3 -9.00 -15.08 -1.37
CA ASP A 3 -7.63 -14.88 -1.84
C ASP A 3 -7.03 -13.59 -1.25
N VAL A 4 -5.69 -13.50 -1.22
CA VAL A 4 -4.94 -12.30 -0.78
C VAL A 4 -5.20 -11.11 -1.70
N HIS A 5 -5.19 -11.36 -3.01
CA HIS A 5 -5.72 -10.43 -4.00
C HIS A 5 -7.04 -11.00 -4.49
N ASP A 6 -8.11 -10.70 -3.76
CA ASP A 6 -9.43 -11.24 -4.05
C ASP A 6 -10.02 -10.68 -5.35
N VAL A 7 -10.99 -11.40 -5.90
CA VAL A 7 -11.68 -11.01 -7.13
C VAL A 7 -12.50 -9.74 -6.93
N GLY A 8 -12.60 -8.92 -7.97
CA GLY A 8 -13.36 -7.69 -7.96
C GLY A 8 -13.15 -6.87 -9.23
N ARG A 9 -14.06 -5.95 -9.53
CA ARG A 9 -13.86 -4.96 -10.60
C ARG A 9 -13.44 -3.65 -9.97
N TYR A 10 -12.49 -2.96 -10.60
CA TYR A 10 -12.17 -1.58 -10.23
C TYR A 10 -13.38 -0.69 -10.53
N GLY A 11 -13.94 -0.09 -9.48
CA GLY A 11 -15.20 0.66 -9.54
C GLY A 11 -15.41 1.49 -8.28
N LYS A 12 -16.60 2.09 -8.15
CA LYS A 12 -16.98 2.76 -6.90
C LYS A 12 -17.14 1.71 -5.81
N LEU A 13 -16.69 2.04 -4.60
CA LEU A 13 -16.87 1.17 -3.44
C LEU A 13 -18.35 1.10 -3.05
N GLU A 14 -18.81 -0.10 -2.75
CA GLU A 14 -20.14 -0.43 -2.26
C GLU A 14 -20.03 -1.03 -0.85
N PRO A 15 -21.04 -0.82 0.04
CA PRO A 15 -21.01 -1.37 1.38
C PRO A 15 -20.81 -2.89 1.40
N GLY A 16 -19.88 -3.36 2.24
CA GLY A 16 -19.58 -4.78 2.40
C GLY A 16 -18.37 -5.27 1.58
N GLN A 17 -17.75 -4.41 0.77
CA GLN A 17 -16.48 -4.72 0.13
C GLN A 17 -15.32 -4.59 1.13
N VAL A 18 -14.40 -5.56 1.14
CA VAL A 18 -13.18 -5.50 1.96
C VAL A 18 -11.98 -5.24 1.05
N ILE A 19 -11.16 -4.25 1.41
CA ILE A 19 -9.94 -3.88 0.67
C ILE A 19 -8.76 -3.64 1.61
N THR A 20 -7.54 -3.77 1.09
CA THR A 20 -6.33 -3.26 1.77
C THR A 20 -6.17 -1.76 1.52
N VAL A 21 -5.64 -1.05 2.51
CA VAL A 21 -5.12 0.31 2.35
C VAL A 21 -3.65 0.28 2.75
N GLU A 22 -2.76 0.31 1.76
CA GLU A 22 -1.35 -0.08 1.93
C GLU A 22 -0.32 0.95 1.39
N PRO A 23 -0.33 2.21 1.83
CA PRO A 23 0.65 3.20 1.39
C PRO A 23 2.09 2.80 1.74
N GLY A 24 3.00 3.01 0.79
CA GLY A 24 4.43 2.77 0.98
C GLY A 24 5.32 3.86 0.40
N ILE A 25 6.48 4.04 1.02
CA ILE A 25 7.57 4.88 0.54
C ILE A 25 8.88 4.09 0.55
N TYR A 26 9.62 4.19 -0.55
CA TYR A 26 10.88 3.48 -0.74
C TYR A 26 11.92 4.49 -1.25
N ILE A 27 12.99 4.70 -0.49
CA ILE A 27 14.01 5.70 -0.76
C ILE A 27 15.31 5.00 -1.16
N PRO A 28 15.57 4.78 -2.47
CA PRO A 28 16.82 4.18 -2.90
C PRO A 28 18.01 5.12 -2.63
N GLN A 29 19.21 4.55 -2.55
CA GLN A 29 20.46 5.31 -2.55
C GLN A 29 20.51 6.31 -3.72
N GLY A 30 20.94 7.54 -3.46
CA GLY A 30 21.01 8.60 -4.47
C GLY A 30 19.70 9.37 -4.70
N SER A 31 18.64 9.08 -3.93
CA SER A 31 17.38 9.84 -3.99
C SER A 31 17.59 11.33 -3.68
N PRO A 32 16.78 12.24 -4.26
CA PRO A 32 16.92 13.69 -4.08
C PRO A 32 16.43 14.18 -2.70
N CYS A 33 17.06 13.69 -1.63
CA CYS A 33 16.81 14.01 -0.23
C CYS A 33 18.06 13.77 0.63
N ASP A 34 18.01 14.09 1.92
CA ASP A 34 19.14 13.84 2.84
C ASP A 34 19.57 12.37 2.83
N GLN A 35 20.88 12.14 2.78
CA GLN A 35 21.47 10.79 2.76
C GLN A 35 21.04 9.90 3.93
N LYS A 36 20.69 10.48 5.08
CA LYS A 36 20.21 9.75 6.26
C LYS A 36 18.91 8.97 6.01
N TRP A 37 18.15 9.34 4.97
CA TRP A 37 16.89 8.68 4.62
C TRP A 37 17.05 7.61 3.53
N TRP A 38 18.23 7.48 2.92
CA TRP A 38 18.46 6.49 1.88
C TRP A 38 18.41 5.06 2.40
N ASN A 39 18.07 4.13 1.51
CA ASN A 39 17.90 2.69 1.76
C ASN A 39 16.82 2.37 2.82
N ILE A 40 15.87 3.28 3.04
CA ILE A 40 14.72 3.07 3.90
C ILE A 40 13.51 2.74 3.02
N GLY A 41 12.82 1.66 3.38
CA GLY A 41 11.52 1.28 2.85
C GLY A 41 10.52 1.12 3.98
N VAL A 42 9.35 1.74 3.85
CA VAL A 42 8.26 1.64 4.82
C VAL A 42 6.95 1.42 4.07
N ARG A 43 6.14 0.47 4.53
CA ARG A 43 4.74 0.30 4.13
C ARG A 43 3.91 0.12 5.40
N ILE A 44 2.75 0.77 5.45
CA ILE A 44 1.75 0.58 6.50
C ILE A 44 0.51 0.06 5.78
N GLU A 45 -0.07 -1.01 6.29
CA GLU A 45 -1.09 -1.79 5.59
C GLU A 45 -2.13 -2.26 6.61
N ASP A 46 -3.40 -1.98 6.33
CA ASP A 46 -4.57 -2.41 7.10
C ASP A 46 -5.69 -2.89 6.17
N ASP A 47 -6.55 -3.74 6.71
CA ASP A 47 -7.78 -4.22 6.06
C ASP A 47 -9.00 -3.39 6.48
N ILE A 48 -9.80 -2.94 5.53
CA ILE A 48 -10.99 -2.08 5.74
C ILE A 48 -12.24 -2.72 5.11
N LEU A 49 -13.40 -2.62 5.78
CA LEU A 49 -14.74 -3.07 5.35
C LEU A 49 -15.66 -1.89 5.00
#